data_AF-A0A1F5X390-F1
#
_entry.id   AF-A0A1F5X390-F1
#
_cell.length_a   1.000
_cell.length_b   1.000
_cell.length_c   1.000
_cell.angle_alpha   90.00
_cell.angle_beta   90.00
_cell.angle_gamma   90.00
#
_symmetry.space_group_name_H-M   'P 1'
#
loop_
_entity.id
_entity.type
_entity.pdbx_description
1 polymer ?
#
loop_
_entity_poly.entity_id
_entity_poly.type
_entity_poly.pdbx_seq_one_letter_code
_entity_poly.pdbx_strand_id
1 'polypeptide(L)'
;MTRDLKVSLPAGEVAAFNIQYWRRQLKGTEKIFLTDPIIFRVPFDYRKIIMGFRKDAKRFGEGNLVLLRICFCDDINLVTARNFLLTLADQFIPVAASFSREEFAEDLGDLVVRVVKE
;
A
#
# COMPACT_ATOMS: atom_id res chain seq x y z
N MET A 1 -1.05 -18.26 20.30
CA MET A 1 -0.05 -17.16 20.30
C MET A 1 -0.08 -16.52 18.93
N THR A 2 -0.87 -15.46 18.77
CA THR A 2 -0.84 -14.62 17.56
C THR A 2 0.54 -13.98 17.51
N ARG A 3 1.42 -14.50 16.64
CA ARG A 3 2.69 -13.83 16.34
C ARG A 3 2.33 -12.57 15.58
N ASP A 4 2.30 -11.43 16.28
CA ASP A 4 2.09 -10.13 15.66
C ASP A 4 3.15 -9.93 14.58
N LEU A 5 2.74 -9.99 13.30
CA LEU A 5 3.66 -9.93 12.18
C LEU A 5 4.35 -8.56 12.14
N LYS A 6 3.72 -7.52 12.69
CA LYS A 6 4.31 -6.17 12.81
C LYS A 6 5.50 -6.15 13.74
N VAL A 7 5.53 -7.00 14.76
CA VAL A 7 6.67 -7.12 15.67
C VAL A 7 7.81 -7.89 15.02
N SER A 8 7.47 -8.96 14.28
CA SER A 8 8.47 -9.81 13.61
C SER A 8 9.07 -9.15 12.36
N LEU A 9 8.28 -8.32 11.68
CA LEU A 9 8.67 -7.61 10.46
C LEU A 9 8.21 -6.13 10.57
N PRO A 10 8.87 -5.33 11.41
CA PRO A 10 8.46 -3.95 11.66
C PRO A 10 8.68 -3.05 10.44
N ALA A 11 7.93 -1.96 10.37
CA ALA A 11 8.24 -0.89 9.43
C ALA A 11 9.57 -0.24 9.82
N GLY A 12 10.50 -0.12 8.87
CA GLY A 12 11.69 0.70 9.06
C GLY A 12 11.35 2.18 9.19
N GLU A 13 12.30 2.99 9.68
CA GLU A 13 12.10 4.43 9.92
C GLU A 13 11.62 5.17 8.67
N VAL A 14 12.21 4.86 7.51
CA VAL A 14 11.87 5.47 6.22
C VAL A 14 10.43 5.14 5.81
N ALA A 15 10.08 3.85 5.75
CA ALA A 15 8.71 3.42 5.47
C ALA A 15 7.69 4.07 6.43
N ALA A 16 7.96 4.04 7.73
CA ALA A 16 7.07 4.62 8.74
C ALA A 16 6.87 6.12 8.54
N PHE A 17 7.95 6.87 8.29
CA PHE A 17 7.89 8.30 7.98
C PHE A 17 7.05 8.57 6.73
N ASN A 18 7.28 7.83 5.65
CA ASN A 18 6.57 7.99 4.38
C ASN A 18 5.07 7.73 4.53
N ILE A 19 4.68 6.67 5.25
CA ILE A 19 3.27 6.35 5.51
C ILE A 19 2.61 7.48 6.31
N GLN A 20 3.28 7.99 7.35
CA GLN A 20 2.75 9.10 8.14
C GLN A 20 2.61 10.38 7.32
N TYR A 21 3.60 10.69 6.46
CA TYR A 21 3.53 11.81 5.53
C TYR A 21 2.28 11.72 4.65
N TRP A 22 2.05 10.57 4.01
CA TRP A 22 0.89 10.39 3.14
C TRP A 22 -0.44 10.42 3.87
N ARG A 23 -0.52 9.85 5.08
CA ARG A 23 -1.72 9.95 5.93
C ARG A 23 -2.04 11.39 6.31
N ARG A 24 -1.03 12.25 6.48
CA ARG A 24 -1.24 13.70 6.71
C ARG A 24 -1.73 14.40 5.45
N GLN A 25 -1.13 14.11 4.29
CA GLN A 25 -1.59 14.68 3.01
C GLN A 25 -3.04 14.30 2.72
N LEU A 26 -3.44 13.05 2.99
CA LEU A 26 -4.80 12.56 2.78
C LEU A 26 -5.85 13.37 3.55
N LYS A 27 -5.54 13.83 4.78
CA LYS A 27 -6.47 14.64 5.59
C LYS A 27 -6.71 16.05 5.01
N GLY A 28 -5.75 16.57 4.26
CA GLY A 28 -5.82 17.90 3.64
C GLY A 28 -6.17 17.90 2.16
N THR A 29 -6.41 16.74 1.56
CA THR A 29 -6.61 16.62 0.10
C THR A 29 -8.06 16.30 -0.24
N GLU A 30 -8.72 17.17 -1.01
CA GLU A 30 -10.08 16.95 -1.50
C GLU A 30 -10.13 15.99 -2.70
N LYS A 31 -9.07 15.95 -3.51
CA LYS A 31 -9.01 15.13 -4.73
C LYS A 31 -8.00 14.00 -4.63
N ILE A 32 -8.53 12.79 -4.47
CA ILE A 32 -7.74 11.56 -4.39
C ILE A 32 -7.98 10.77 -5.67
N PHE A 33 -6.91 10.44 -6.38
CA PHE A 33 -6.94 9.55 -7.53
C PHE A 33 -6.43 8.17 -7.11
N LEU A 34 -7.19 7.13 -7.42
CA LEU A 34 -6.76 5.75 -7.25
C LEU A 34 -6.31 5.23 -8.60
N THR A 35 -5.14 4.59 -8.67
CA THR A 35 -4.76 3.85 -9.88
C THR A 35 -5.76 2.73 -10.16
N ASP A 36 -5.72 2.18 -11.37
CA ASP A 36 -6.41 0.94 -11.65
C ASP A 36 -6.02 -0.15 -10.63
N PRO A 37 -6.98 -0.96 -10.17
CA PRO A 37 -6.73 -1.94 -9.12
C PRO A 37 -5.73 -2.98 -9.60
N ILE A 38 -4.69 -3.20 -8.79
CA ILE A 38 -3.74 -4.28 -8.99
C ILE A 38 -4.15 -5.44 -8.11
N ILE A 39 -4.51 -6.55 -8.74
CA ILE A 39 -4.72 -7.82 -8.05
C ILE A 39 -3.32 -8.38 -7.72
N PHE A 40 -2.96 -8.37 -6.44
CA PHE A 40 -1.68 -8.92 -6.01
C PHE A 40 -1.73 -10.45 -6.18
N ARG A 41 -0.79 -11.03 -6.94
CA ARG A 41 -0.65 -12.48 -7.14
C ARG A 41 0.83 -12.84 -7.28
N VAL A 42 1.23 -14.01 -6.83
CA VAL A 42 2.61 -14.50 -6.96
C VAL A 42 2.72 -15.42 -8.19
N PRO A 43 3.78 -15.32 -9.01
CA PRO A 43 4.87 -14.33 -8.96
C PRO A 43 4.42 -12.95 -9.47
N PHE A 44 4.90 -11.88 -8.84
CA PHE A 44 4.68 -10.49 -9.28
C PHE A 44 6.01 -9.79 -9.57
N ASP A 45 5.99 -8.88 -10.54
CA ASP A 45 7.11 -8.01 -10.87
C ASP A 45 6.87 -6.62 -10.28
N TYR A 46 7.45 -6.36 -9.10
CA TYR A 46 7.31 -5.08 -8.41
C TYR A 46 7.84 -3.90 -9.23
N ARG A 47 8.80 -4.10 -10.15
CA ARG A 47 9.35 -3.02 -10.98
C ARG A 47 8.29 -2.51 -11.96
N LYS A 48 7.50 -3.41 -12.56
CA LYS A 48 6.40 -3.02 -13.46
C LYS A 48 5.33 -2.22 -12.72
N ILE A 49 4.99 -2.64 -11.49
CA ILE A 49 4.02 -1.94 -10.65
C ILE A 49 4.52 -0.53 -10.31
N ILE A 50 5.76 -0.39 -9.84
CA ILE A 50 6.37 0.90 -9.51
C ILE A 50 6.41 1.82 -10.74
N MET A 51 6.82 1.29 -11.89
CA MET A 51 6.85 2.05 -13.13
C MET A 51 5.46 2.50 -13.59
N GLY A 52 4.46 1.62 -13.48
CA GLY A 52 3.05 1.95 -13.77
C GLY A 52 2.56 3.09 -12.88
N PHE A 53 2.74 2.94 -11.55
CA PHE A 53 2.40 3.97 -10.59
C PHE A 53 3.07 5.31 -10.91
N ARG A 54 4.37 5.34 -11.20
CA ARG A 54 5.09 6.58 -11.52
C ARG A 54 4.54 7.27 -12.77
N LYS A 55 4.06 6.51 -13.76
CA LYS A 55 3.40 7.07 -14.95
C LYS A 55 2.06 7.70 -14.58
N ASP A 56 1.25 7.02 -13.78
CA ASP A 56 -0.04 7.54 -13.32
C ASP A 56 0.14 8.77 -12.42
N ALA A 57 1.09 8.72 -11.48
CA ALA A 57 1.46 9.85 -10.62
C ALA A 57 1.91 11.06 -11.44
N LYS A 58 2.69 10.86 -12.52
CA LYS A 58 3.07 11.94 -13.43
C LYS A 58 1.87 12.50 -14.21
N ARG A 59 0.93 11.64 -14.62
CA ARG A 59 -0.23 12.02 -15.44
C ARG A 59 -1.32 12.72 -14.63
N PHE A 60 -1.55 12.27 -13.40
CA PHE A 60 -2.68 12.69 -12.58
C PHE A 60 -2.26 13.46 -11.32
N GLY A 61 -0.96 13.55 -11.01
CA GLY A 61 -0.48 14.15 -9.76
C GLY A 61 -0.63 15.66 -9.65
N GLU A 62 -0.88 16.38 -10.75
CA GLU A 62 -1.17 17.82 -10.68
C GLU A 62 -2.52 18.06 -9.98
N GLY A 63 -2.44 18.48 -8.72
CA GLY A 63 -3.61 18.79 -7.89
C GLY A 63 -4.37 17.58 -7.34
N ASN A 64 -3.87 16.35 -7.53
CA ASN A 64 -4.46 15.14 -6.95
C ASN A 64 -3.41 14.33 -6.17
N LEU A 65 -3.85 13.75 -5.07
CA LEU A 65 -3.07 12.71 -4.38
C LEU A 65 -3.32 11.37 -5.07
N VAL A 66 -2.28 10.81 -5.70
CA VAL A 66 -2.35 9.53 -6.41
C VAL A 66 -1.98 8.39 -5.45
N LEU A 67 -2.90 7.44 -5.24
CA LEU A 67 -2.68 6.25 -4.41
C LEU A 67 -2.67 5.00 -5.29
N LEU A 68 -1.70 4.12 -5.07
CA LEU A 68 -1.65 2.82 -5.69
C LEU A 68 -2.76 1.93 -5.10
N ARG A 69 -3.71 1.50 -5.92
CA ARG A 69 -4.80 0.62 -5.48
C ARG A 69 -4.37 -0.85 -5.57
N ILE A 70 -4.37 -1.54 -4.43
CA ILE A 70 -4.02 -2.97 -4.34
C ILE A 70 -5.20 -3.76 -3.77
N CYS A 71 -5.52 -4.87 -4.43
CA CYS A 71 -6.48 -5.85 -3.97
C CYS A 71 -5.71 -7.12 -3.58
N PHE A 72 -5.73 -7.46 -2.29
CA PHE A 72 -5.09 -8.68 -1.79
C PHE A 72 -6.04 -9.87 -1.94
N CYS A 73 -5.58 -10.93 -2.61
CA CYS A 73 -6.30 -12.19 -2.69
C CYS A 73 -6.05 -13.06 -1.44
N ASP A 74 -7.01 -13.95 -1.16
CA ASP A 74 -7.01 -14.82 0.03
C ASP A 74 -5.88 -15.86 0.05
N ASP A 75 -5.33 -16.19 -1.12
CA ASP A 75 -4.28 -17.20 -1.35
C ASP A 75 -2.86 -16.68 -1.10
N ILE A 76 -2.72 -15.40 -0.74
CA ILE A 76 -1.41 -14.76 -0.57
C ILE A 76 -0.90 -14.98 0.84
N ASN A 77 0.40 -15.21 0.95
CA ASN A 77 1.06 -15.22 2.25
C ASN A 77 1.19 -13.78 2.81
N LEU A 78 0.52 -13.47 3.93
CA LEU A 78 1.24 -12.98 5.13
C LEU A 78 2.42 -12.01 4.92
N VAL A 79 3.56 -12.64 5.14
CA VAL A 79 4.92 -12.11 5.07
C VAL A 79 5.22 -11.55 3.69
N THR A 80 4.75 -12.19 2.61
CA THR A 80 4.96 -11.71 1.24
C THR A 80 4.20 -10.41 0.99
N ALA A 81 2.94 -10.32 1.41
CA ALA A 81 2.14 -9.11 1.29
C ALA A 81 2.77 -7.95 2.09
N ARG A 82 3.21 -8.23 3.32
CA ARG A 82 3.87 -7.22 4.17
C ARG A 82 5.19 -6.72 3.59
N ASN A 83 6.08 -7.62 3.16
CA ASN A 83 7.35 -7.23 2.51
C ASN A 83 7.13 -6.37 1.25
N PHE A 84 6.08 -6.69 0.48
CA PHE A 84 5.73 -5.89 -0.68
C PHE A 84 5.28 -4.47 -0.29
N LEU A 85 4.39 -4.33 0.70
CA LEU A 85 3.96 -3.03 1.19
C LEU A 85 5.12 -2.21 1.80
N LEU A 86 6.03 -2.86 2.53
CA LEU A 86 7.26 -2.22 3.02
C LEU A 86 8.11 -1.68 1.88
N THR A 87 8.33 -2.49 0.84
CA THR A 87 9.06 -2.07 -0.36
C THR A 87 8.42 -0.85 -1.01
N LEU A 88 7.09 -0.83 -1.14
CA LEU A 88 6.37 0.32 -1.70
C LEU A 88 6.51 1.57 -0.83
N ALA A 89 6.38 1.42 0.49
CA ALA A 89 6.53 2.52 1.44
C ALA A 89 7.95 3.11 1.38
N ASP A 90 8.99 2.29 1.32
CA ASP A 90 10.38 2.75 1.16
C ASP A 90 10.60 3.46 -0.18
N GLN A 91 9.85 3.08 -1.22
CA GLN A 91 9.86 3.75 -2.53
C GLN A 91 8.96 5.01 -2.58
N PHE A 92 8.47 5.47 -1.43
CA PHE A 92 7.59 6.64 -1.30
C PHE A 92 6.25 6.48 -2.06
N ILE A 93 5.76 5.25 -2.22
CA ILE A 93 4.51 4.96 -2.93
C ILE A 93 3.38 4.77 -1.92
N PRO A 94 2.37 5.65 -1.91
CA PRO A 94 1.23 5.51 -1.02
C PRO A 94 0.26 4.46 -1.53
N VAL A 95 -0.18 3.57 -0.64
CA VAL A 95 -1.08 2.47 -0.98
C VAL A 95 -2.49 2.71 -0.45
N ALA A 96 -3.48 2.46 -1.30
CA ALA A 96 -4.86 2.21 -0.90
C ALA A 96 -5.16 0.71 -1.11
N ALA A 97 -5.67 0.02 -0.08
CA ALA A 97 -5.88 -1.42 -0.16
C ALA A 97 -7.28 -1.84 0.26
N SER A 98 -7.79 -2.89 -0.38
CA SER A 98 -8.93 -3.68 0.09
C SER A 98 -8.42 -4.97 0.74
N PHE A 99 -9.08 -5.37 1.82
CA PHE A 99 -8.78 -6.61 2.54
C PHE A 99 -10.06 -7.43 2.64
N SER A 100 -10.01 -8.66 2.13
CA SER A 100 -11.09 -9.66 2.25
C SER A 100 -11.10 -10.33 3.63
N ARG A 101 -9.95 -10.38 4.31
CA ARG A 101 -9.74 -11.07 5.59
C ARG A 101 -9.32 -10.09 6.69
N GLU A 102 -9.89 -10.25 7.88
CA GLU A 102 -9.58 -9.42 9.06
C GLU A 102 -8.09 -9.49 9.43
N GLU A 103 -7.49 -10.69 9.37
CA GLU A 103 -6.05 -10.92 9.62
C GLU A 103 -5.15 -10.02 8.74
N PHE A 104 -5.52 -9.81 7.47
CA PHE A 104 -4.78 -8.91 6.58
C PHE A 104 -4.91 -7.45 7.01
N ALA A 105 -6.13 -7.02 7.37
CA ALA A 105 -6.35 -5.66 7.84
C ALA A 105 -5.59 -5.40 9.15
N GLU A 106 -5.55 -6.39 10.05
CA GLU A 106 -4.79 -6.34 11.28
C GLU A 106 -3.30 -6.24 10.99
N ASP A 107 -2.69 -7.16 10.24
CA ASP A 107 -1.24 -7.25 10.06
C ASP A 107 -0.65 -6.29 9.02
N LEU A 108 -1.44 -5.76 8.09
CA LEU A 108 -0.95 -4.92 6.99
C LEU A 108 -1.48 -3.49 7.03
N GLY A 109 -2.53 -3.21 7.82
CA GLY A 109 -3.19 -1.92 7.85
C GLY A 109 -2.30 -0.76 8.32
N ASP A 110 -1.24 -1.04 9.06
CA ASP A 110 -0.24 -0.03 9.44
C ASP A 110 0.54 0.53 8.23
N LEU A 111 0.68 -0.26 7.16
CA LEU A 111 1.41 0.11 5.94
C LEU A 111 0.54 0.72 4.85
N VAL A 112 -0.78 0.76 5.06
CA VAL A 112 -1.75 1.27 4.10
C VAL A 112 -2.17 2.69 4.48
N VAL A 113 -2.21 3.58 3.49
CA VAL A 113 -2.61 4.99 3.68
C VAL A 113 -4.13 5.11 3.77
N ARG A 114 -4.86 4.31 2.99
CA ARG A 114 -6.33 4.27 2.98
C ARG A 114 -6.86 2.85 2.75
N VAL A 115 -7.70 2.36 3.65
CA VAL A 115 -8.47 1.14 3.39
C VAL A 115 -9.67 1.50 2.52
N VAL A 116 -9.90 0.74 1.44
CA VAL A 116 -11.03 0.91 0.53
C VAL A 116 -11.93 -0.32 0.62
N LYS A 117 -13.26 -0.10 0.61
CA LYS A 117 -14.24 -1.18 0.46
C LYS A 117 -14.38 -1.51 -1.03
N GLU A 118 -14.45 -2.79 -1.36
CA GLU A 118 -14.90 -3.25 -2.67
C GLU A 118 -16.42 -3.31 -2.75
#